data_AF-A0A4Q9LEP2-F1
#
_entry.id   AF-A0A4Q9LEP2-F1
#
_cell.length_a   1.000
_cell.length_b   1.000
_cell.length_c   1.000
_cell.angle_alpha   90.00
_cell.angle_beta   90.00
_cell.angle_gamma   90.00
#
_symmetry.space_group_name_H-M   'P 1'
#
loop_
_entity.id
_entity.type
_entity.pdbx_description
1 polymer ?
#
loop_
_entity_poly.entity_id
_entity_poly.type
_entity_poly.pdbx_seq_one_letter_code
_entity_poly.pdbx_strand_id
1 'polypeptide(L)'
;MNKIVEMPEFRYILALFLTYIITFGLKLTKRTNLFPLFSLCCILIAFGIIDVIFFLVVVFSNLSVLYLFKRTERIRFIMTGSNILGLLLYQQLNNFIKGIYGERLGPNISGPLMMLVIKMYYLGKEYDFSTHTIYNLISYIFYLPSILVGPAPSFKGFIERPKQTKKYILFSLRVLMESFIFMGLHLLIRSKFSVEKMLEMQKSNFFKNFLFLYVFSFGFRCKYYFVWTFAHSVFSLDGYTNQKNIFPLSVEFSTNIKGVTDSWNICTNKWLKDCVFVPLKGYSIFMASLATFFVSAIWHGLNWCYFLMFLSFGLIIPFIRNNIRIYKKYLNDSICKFVCLFQMMAIVSYFSVPFITLDLDKTFSIWKNVNFYGHIFVLLSGFGMLLS
;
A
#
# COMPACT_ATOMS: atom_id res chain seq x y z
N MET A 1 10.12 -19.36 26.18
CA MET A 1 9.75 -19.85 24.83
C MET A 1 8.25 -19.73 24.54
N ASN A 2 7.34 -20.02 25.50
CA ASN A 2 5.88 -19.98 25.25
C ASN A 2 5.29 -18.57 24.96
N LYS A 3 5.89 -17.47 25.45
CA LYS A 3 5.40 -16.10 25.16
C LYS A 3 5.68 -15.59 23.73
N ILE A 4 6.61 -16.19 22.99
CA ILE A 4 6.97 -15.73 21.63
C ILE A 4 5.98 -16.29 20.59
N VAL A 5 5.45 -17.49 20.85
CA VAL A 5 4.46 -18.17 20.00
C VAL A 5 3.06 -17.52 20.13
N GLU A 6 2.79 -16.84 21.24
CA GLU A 6 1.54 -16.12 21.51
C GLU A 6 1.47 -14.72 20.88
N MET A 7 2.54 -14.22 20.27
CA MET A 7 2.51 -12.92 19.59
C MET A 7 1.73 -13.06 18.27
N PRO A 8 0.59 -12.39 18.10
CA PRO A 8 -0.23 -12.57 16.89
C PRO A 8 0.46 -12.16 15.58
N GLU A 9 1.42 -11.24 15.68
CA GLU A 9 2.28 -10.81 14.56
C GLU A 9 3.28 -11.90 14.14
N PHE A 10 3.62 -12.84 15.02
CA PHE A 10 4.61 -13.90 14.75
C PHE A 10 4.16 -14.80 13.61
N ARG A 11 2.88 -15.22 13.59
CA ARG A 11 2.31 -16.06 12.54
C ARG A 11 2.43 -15.42 11.16
N TYR A 12 2.14 -14.12 11.08
CA TYR A 12 2.24 -13.37 9.84
C TYR A 12 3.69 -13.19 9.39
N ILE A 13 4.59 -12.85 10.30
CA ILE A 13 6.03 -12.73 10.01
C ILE A 13 6.61 -14.08 9.56
N LEU A 14 6.24 -15.17 10.22
CA LEU A 14 6.62 -16.52 9.83
C LEU A 14 6.14 -16.83 8.41
N ALA A 15 4.85 -16.60 8.12
CA ALA A 15 4.30 -16.80 6.79
C ALA A 15 5.01 -15.95 5.72
N LEU A 16 5.36 -14.70 6.04
CA LEU A 16 6.12 -13.81 5.18
C LEU A 16 7.49 -14.42 4.84
N PHE A 17 8.25 -14.88 5.82
CA PHE A 17 9.54 -15.54 5.57
C PHE A 17 9.39 -16.87 4.81
N LEU A 18 8.34 -17.64 5.09
CA LEU A 18 8.04 -18.85 4.35
C LEU A 18 7.81 -18.57 2.87
N THR A 19 7.19 -17.44 2.48
CA THR A 19 7.06 -17.09 1.06
C THR A 19 8.42 -17.01 0.35
N TYR A 20 9.45 -16.46 1.01
CA TYR A 20 10.80 -16.40 0.45
C TYR A 20 11.42 -17.79 0.34
N ILE A 21 11.44 -18.55 1.45
CA ILE A 21 12.08 -19.88 1.53
C ILE A 21 11.44 -20.85 0.53
N ILE A 22 10.11 -20.89 0.49
CA ILE A 22 9.37 -21.78 -0.41
C ILE A 22 9.56 -21.35 -1.86
N THR A 23 9.49 -20.06 -2.18
CA THR A 23 9.74 -19.58 -3.55
C THR A 23 11.14 -19.98 -4.01
N PHE A 24 12.15 -19.82 -3.15
CA PHE A 24 13.52 -20.24 -3.43
C PHE A 24 13.62 -21.74 -3.69
N GLY A 25 13.09 -22.58 -2.80
CA GLY A 25 13.15 -24.05 -2.93
C GLY A 25 12.40 -24.59 -4.16
N LEU A 26 11.19 -24.09 -4.42
CA LEU A 26 10.40 -24.49 -5.59
C LEU A 26 11.05 -24.05 -6.90
N LYS A 27 11.77 -22.93 -6.88
CA LYS A 27 12.53 -22.48 -8.03
C LYS A 27 13.75 -23.35 -8.32
N LEU A 28 14.53 -23.69 -7.29
CA LEU A 28 15.66 -24.61 -7.41
C LEU A 28 15.23 -25.99 -7.95
N THR A 29 14.09 -26.49 -7.49
CA THR A 29 13.54 -27.79 -7.90
C THR A 29 12.68 -27.73 -9.17
N LYS A 30 12.50 -26.55 -9.78
CA LYS A 30 11.63 -26.30 -10.96
C LYS A 30 10.16 -26.71 -10.75
N ARG A 31 9.66 -26.71 -9.51
CA ARG A 31 8.28 -27.10 -9.13
C ARG A 31 7.36 -25.91 -8.85
N THR A 32 7.44 -24.87 -9.69
CA THR A 32 6.65 -23.63 -9.50
C THR A 32 5.14 -23.82 -9.70
N ASN A 33 4.73 -24.94 -10.27
CA ASN A 33 3.33 -25.37 -10.34
C ASN A 33 2.69 -25.60 -8.96
N LEU A 34 3.50 -25.75 -7.90
CA LEU A 34 3.02 -25.87 -6.52
C LEU A 34 2.77 -24.52 -5.83
N PHE A 35 3.05 -23.38 -6.48
CA PHE A 35 2.79 -22.06 -5.90
C PHE A 35 1.37 -21.90 -5.34
N PRO A 36 0.30 -22.34 -6.03
CA PRO A 36 -1.05 -22.19 -5.49
C PRO A 36 -1.24 -22.86 -4.13
N LEU A 37 -0.80 -24.11 -4.02
CA LEU A 37 -0.87 -24.91 -2.79
C LEU A 37 -0.14 -24.21 -1.63
N PHE A 38 1.13 -23.84 -1.85
CA PHE A 38 1.90 -23.20 -0.79
C PHE A 38 1.41 -21.80 -0.43
N SER A 39 0.77 -21.09 -1.37
CA SER A 39 0.14 -19.80 -1.05
C SER A 39 -1.01 -19.97 -0.06
N LEU A 40 -1.82 -21.03 -0.21
CA LEU A 40 -2.89 -21.37 0.71
C LEU A 40 -2.33 -21.75 2.09
N CYS A 41 -1.23 -22.50 2.13
CA CYS A 41 -0.54 -22.79 3.38
C CYS A 41 -0.03 -21.51 4.07
N CYS A 42 0.57 -20.58 3.32
CA CYS A 42 1.03 -19.31 3.87
C CYS A 42 -0.13 -18.45 4.40
N ILE A 43 -1.26 -18.38 3.69
CA ILE A 43 -2.46 -17.70 4.17
C ILE A 43 -3.00 -18.38 5.44
N LEU A 44 -3.07 -19.71 5.46
CA LEU A 44 -3.56 -20.48 6.62
C LEU A 44 -2.68 -20.23 7.85
N ILE A 45 -1.36 -20.26 7.68
CA ILE A 45 -0.41 -19.97 8.76
C ILE A 45 -0.61 -18.54 9.26
N ALA A 46 -0.68 -17.56 8.35
CA ALA A 46 -0.79 -16.14 8.69
C ALA A 46 -2.11 -15.78 9.39
N PHE A 47 -3.25 -16.26 8.89
CA PHE A 47 -4.57 -15.74 9.26
C PHE A 47 -5.49 -16.80 9.90
N GLY A 48 -5.28 -18.08 9.61
CA GLY A 48 -6.10 -19.18 10.12
C GLY A 48 -7.28 -19.55 9.22
N ILE A 49 -7.99 -20.61 9.61
CA ILE A 49 -8.92 -21.32 8.72
C ILE A 49 -10.15 -20.50 8.33
N ILE A 50 -10.72 -19.72 9.27
CA ILE A 50 -11.92 -18.91 9.01
C ILE A 50 -11.65 -17.89 7.90
N ASP A 51 -10.50 -17.23 7.98
CA ASP A 51 -10.09 -16.22 7.02
C ASP A 51 -9.74 -16.82 5.64
N VAL A 52 -9.17 -18.03 5.63
CA VAL A 52 -8.95 -18.80 4.39
C VAL A 52 -10.28 -19.16 3.73
N ILE A 53 -11.27 -19.66 4.49
CA ILE A 53 -12.59 -20.00 3.95
C ILE A 53 -13.23 -18.76 3.32
N PHE A 54 -13.19 -17.62 4.02
CA PHE A 54 -13.71 -16.38 3.47
C PHE A 54 -13.01 -15.97 2.18
N PHE A 55 -11.66 -16.02 2.16
CA PHE A 55 -10.88 -15.72 0.96
C PHE A 55 -11.28 -16.61 -0.22
N LEU A 56 -11.46 -17.91 0.01
CA LEU A 56 -11.89 -18.87 -1.02
C LEU A 56 -13.31 -18.60 -1.52
N VAL A 57 -14.24 -18.22 -0.64
CA VAL A 57 -15.60 -17.81 -1.05
C VAL A 57 -15.55 -16.58 -1.95
N VAL A 58 -14.74 -15.58 -1.61
CA VAL A 58 -14.56 -14.39 -2.46
C VAL A 58 -13.94 -14.77 -3.80
N VAL A 59 -12.91 -15.62 -3.82
CA VAL A 59 -12.32 -16.13 -5.06
C VAL A 59 -13.38 -16.84 -5.91
N PHE A 60 -14.17 -17.75 -5.34
CA PHE A 60 -15.21 -18.47 -6.09
C PHE A 60 -16.29 -17.53 -6.67
N SER A 61 -16.73 -16.56 -5.87
CA SER A 61 -17.66 -15.51 -6.33
C SER A 61 -17.06 -14.72 -7.50
N ASN A 62 -15.78 -14.34 -7.39
CA ASN A 62 -15.06 -13.64 -8.45
C ASN A 62 -14.95 -14.44 -9.75
N LEU A 63 -14.70 -15.75 -9.67
CA LEU A 63 -14.67 -16.61 -10.87
C LEU A 63 -16.04 -16.69 -11.54
N SER A 64 -17.10 -16.73 -10.73
CA SER A 64 -18.48 -16.72 -11.23
C SER A 64 -18.78 -15.41 -11.97
N VAL A 65 -18.45 -14.25 -11.38
CA VAL A 65 -18.60 -12.94 -12.02
C VAL A 65 -17.76 -12.86 -13.30
N LEU A 66 -16.50 -13.31 -13.26
CA LEU A 66 -15.62 -13.29 -14.43
C LEU A 66 -16.21 -14.11 -15.59
N TYR A 67 -16.77 -15.28 -15.30
CA TYR A 67 -17.37 -16.15 -16.31
C TYR A 67 -18.69 -15.59 -16.86
N LEU A 68 -19.58 -15.11 -15.99
CA LEU A 68 -20.91 -14.59 -16.37
C LEU A 68 -20.79 -13.33 -17.24
N PHE A 69 -19.85 -12.44 -16.92
CA PHE A 69 -19.69 -11.17 -17.61
C PHE A 69 -18.59 -11.16 -18.68
N LYS A 70 -18.02 -12.33 -19.04
CA LYS A 70 -16.86 -12.48 -19.94
C LYS A 70 -16.97 -11.80 -21.31
N ARG A 71 -18.19 -11.51 -21.78
CA ARG A 71 -18.45 -10.86 -23.07
C ARG A 71 -18.48 -9.33 -23.00
N THR A 72 -18.44 -8.73 -21.82
CA THR A 72 -18.61 -7.28 -21.64
C THR A 72 -17.27 -6.60 -21.46
N GLU A 73 -16.97 -5.57 -22.25
CA GLU A 73 -15.73 -4.80 -22.08
C GLU A 73 -15.62 -4.12 -20.70
N ARG A 74 -16.76 -3.81 -20.07
CA ARG A 74 -16.84 -3.21 -18.73
C ARG A 74 -16.49 -4.17 -17.59
N ILE A 75 -16.23 -5.46 -17.86
CA ILE A 75 -15.98 -6.47 -16.84
C ILE A 75 -14.86 -6.07 -15.87
N ARG A 76 -13.78 -5.44 -16.34
CA ARG A 76 -12.69 -4.92 -15.48
C ARG A 76 -13.19 -4.02 -14.34
N PHE A 77 -14.17 -3.16 -14.62
CA PHE A 77 -14.74 -2.24 -13.61
C PHE A 77 -15.74 -2.97 -12.69
N ILE A 78 -16.52 -3.92 -13.24
CA ILE A 78 -17.40 -4.78 -12.45
C ILE A 78 -16.56 -5.59 -11.45
N MET A 79 -15.44 -6.17 -11.89
CA MET A 79 -14.51 -6.90 -11.04
C MET A 79 -13.94 -6.02 -9.93
N THR A 80 -13.53 -4.78 -10.23
CA THR A 80 -13.08 -3.84 -9.19
C THR A 80 -14.19 -3.54 -8.18
N GLY A 81 -15.40 -3.19 -8.65
CA GLY A 81 -16.52 -2.86 -7.77
C GLY A 81 -16.94 -4.02 -6.88
N SER A 82 -17.11 -5.22 -7.44
CA SER A 82 -17.50 -6.42 -6.69
C SER A 82 -16.44 -6.83 -5.66
N ASN A 83 -15.15 -6.70 -5.99
CA ASN A 83 -14.08 -7.04 -5.06
C ASN A 83 -13.92 -6.00 -3.94
N ILE A 84 -14.08 -4.72 -4.23
CA ILE A 84 -14.13 -3.68 -3.19
C ILE A 84 -15.31 -3.96 -2.25
N LEU A 85 -16.50 -4.26 -2.79
CA LEU A 85 -17.65 -4.60 -1.97
C LEU A 85 -17.38 -5.84 -1.09
N GLY A 86 -16.81 -6.91 -1.65
CA GLY A 86 -16.42 -8.11 -0.90
C GLY A 86 -15.41 -7.82 0.21
N LEU A 87 -14.41 -6.98 -0.05
CA LEU A 87 -13.44 -6.51 0.94
C LEU A 87 -14.13 -5.70 2.07
N LEU A 88 -15.03 -4.78 1.73
CA LEU A 88 -15.75 -3.99 2.73
C LEU A 88 -16.67 -4.86 3.58
N LEU A 89 -17.40 -5.80 2.97
CA LEU A 89 -18.22 -6.77 3.68
C LEU A 89 -17.38 -7.60 4.65
N TYR A 90 -16.21 -8.07 4.23
CA TYR A 90 -15.28 -8.75 5.12
C TYR A 90 -14.88 -7.90 6.32
N GLN A 91 -14.46 -6.65 6.07
CA GLN A 91 -14.03 -5.74 7.13
C GLN A 91 -15.15 -5.48 8.14
N GLN A 92 -16.38 -5.29 7.68
CA GLN A 92 -17.55 -5.11 8.55
C GLN A 92 -17.87 -6.38 9.34
N LEU A 93 -17.87 -7.55 8.71
CA LEU A 93 -18.07 -8.83 9.39
C LEU A 93 -16.98 -9.08 10.43
N ASN A 94 -15.71 -8.80 10.10
CA ASN A 94 -14.60 -8.94 11.03
C ASN A 94 -14.75 -8.01 12.24
N ASN A 95 -15.18 -6.76 12.03
CA ASN A 95 -15.46 -5.82 13.12
C ASN A 95 -16.64 -6.27 13.98
N PHE A 96 -17.68 -6.82 13.36
CA PHE A 96 -18.84 -7.38 14.07
C PHE A 96 -18.43 -8.58 14.96
N ILE A 97 -17.69 -9.53 14.40
CA ILE A 97 -17.15 -10.68 15.14
C ILE A 97 -16.25 -10.20 16.30
N LYS A 98 -15.42 -9.17 16.06
CA LYS A 98 -14.59 -8.53 17.09
C LYS A 98 -15.44 -7.97 18.24
N GLY A 99 -16.59 -7.36 17.93
CA GLY A 99 -17.52 -6.83 18.92
C GLY A 99 -18.16 -7.90 19.80
N ILE A 100 -18.39 -9.10 19.27
CA ILE A 100 -19.03 -10.21 20.00
C ILE A 100 -18.03 -11.03 20.81
N TYR A 101 -16.91 -11.40 20.19
CA TYR A 101 -15.96 -12.38 20.74
C TYR A 101 -14.66 -11.75 21.28
N GLY A 102 -14.56 -10.42 21.26
CA GLY A 102 -13.36 -9.69 21.64
C GLY A 102 -12.32 -9.59 20.52
N GLU A 103 -11.16 -8.99 20.83
CA GLU A 103 -10.09 -8.82 19.84
C GLU A 103 -9.56 -10.17 19.36
N ARG A 104 -9.63 -10.42 18.05
CA ARG A 104 -8.88 -11.52 17.44
C ARG A 104 -7.39 -11.27 17.67
N LEU A 105 -6.70 -12.30 18.16
CA LEU A 105 -5.25 -12.37 18.21
C LEU A 105 -4.73 -12.54 16.77
N GLY A 106 -4.56 -11.44 16.02
CA GLY A 106 -3.79 -11.44 14.77
C GLY A 106 -4.24 -10.47 13.69
N PRO A 107 -3.41 -10.28 12.65
CA PRO A 107 -3.84 -9.60 11.44
C PRO A 107 -4.96 -10.38 10.75
N ASN A 108 -5.79 -9.68 9.99
CA ASN A 108 -6.90 -10.25 9.23
C ASN A 108 -6.57 -10.34 7.72
N ILE A 109 -7.43 -10.98 6.93
CA ILE A 109 -7.16 -11.25 5.50
C ILE A 109 -7.34 -10.04 4.57
N SER A 110 -7.50 -8.83 5.11
CA SER A 110 -7.73 -7.64 4.29
C SER A 110 -6.60 -7.41 3.29
N GLY A 111 -5.33 -7.62 3.66
CA GLY A 111 -4.19 -7.43 2.77
C GLY A 111 -4.26 -8.30 1.49
N PRO A 112 -4.42 -9.63 1.60
CA PRO A 112 -4.62 -10.49 0.44
C PRO A 112 -5.88 -10.17 -0.37
N LEU A 113 -6.99 -9.81 0.28
CA LEU A 113 -8.22 -9.37 -0.41
C LEU A 113 -8.00 -8.06 -1.19
N MET A 114 -7.25 -7.11 -0.62
CA MET A 114 -6.86 -5.86 -1.26
C MET A 114 -6.02 -6.11 -2.51
N MET A 115 -5.11 -7.10 -2.49
CA MET A 115 -4.38 -7.53 -3.69
C MET A 115 -5.28 -8.24 -4.70
N LEU A 116 -6.27 -9.00 -4.23
CA LEU A 116 -7.26 -9.67 -5.08
C LEU A 116 -8.08 -8.66 -5.89
N VAL A 117 -8.46 -7.51 -5.31
CA VAL A 117 -9.12 -6.40 -6.06
C VAL A 117 -8.32 -6.02 -7.30
N ILE A 118 -7.01 -5.81 -7.14
CA ILE A 118 -6.11 -5.39 -8.23
C ILE A 118 -5.96 -6.52 -9.25
N LYS A 119 -5.76 -7.77 -8.79
CA LYS A 119 -5.62 -8.93 -9.67
C LYS A 119 -6.88 -9.16 -10.50
N MET A 120 -8.06 -9.07 -9.88
CA MET A 120 -9.32 -9.28 -10.57
C MET A 120 -9.62 -8.17 -11.59
N TYR A 121 -9.18 -6.93 -11.35
CA TYR A 121 -9.20 -5.88 -12.37
C TYR A 121 -8.39 -6.28 -13.61
N TYR A 122 -7.15 -6.72 -13.43
CA TYR A 122 -6.30 -7.12 -14.55
C TYR A 122 -6.78 -8.40 -15.23
N LEU A 123 -7.33 -9.38 -14.49
CA LEU A 123 -7.99 -10.53 -15.11
C LEU A 123 -9.17 -10.08 -15.98
N GLY A 124 -10.03 -9.19 -15.48
CA GLY A 124 -11.12 -8.65 -16.30
C GLY A 124 -10.64 -7.83 -17.51
N LYS A 125 -9.42 -7.29 -17.47
CA LYS A 125 -8.85 -6.49 -18.57
C LYS A 125 -8.06 -7.33 -19.59
N GLU A 126 -7.39 -8.40 -19.15
CA GLU A 126 -6.32 -9.05 -19.91
C GLU A 126 -6.51 -10.57 -20.04
N TYR A 127 -7.39 -11.20 -19.26
CA TYR A 127 -7.66 -12.64 -19.37
C TYR A 127 -8.52 -12.92 -20.59
N ASP A 128 -8.04 -13.80 -21.46
CA ASP A 128 -8.75 -14.25 -22.65
C ASP A 128 -9.06 -15.75 -22.55
N PHE A 129 -10.35 -16.08 -22.56
CA PHE A 129 -10.88 -17.44 -22.42
C PHE A 129 -10.52 -18.38 -23.58
N SER A 130 -10.12 -17.84 -24.73
CA SER A 130 -9.73 -18.64 -25.90
C SER A 130 -8.27 -19.10 -25.84
N THR A 131 -7.40 -18.32 -25.20
CA THR A 131 -5.94 -18.53 -25.19
C THR A 131 -5.39 -18.94 -23.82
N HIS A 132 -6.01 -18.50 -22.73
CA HIS A 132 -5.53 -18.74 -21.38
C HIS A 132 -6.26 -19.90 -20.71
N THR A 133 -5.52 -20.70 -19.96
CA THR A 133 -6.07 -21.86 -19.24
C THR A 133 -6.58 -21.48 -17.85
N ILE A 134 -7.39 -22.36 -17.25
CA ILE A 134 -7.77 -22.27 -15.83
C ILE A 134 -6.54 -22.29 -14.92
N TYR A 135 -5.50 -23.03 -15.31
CA TYR A 135 -4.25 -23.09 -14.56
C TYR A 135 -3.53 -21.73 -14.55
N ASN A 136 -3.52 -20.99 -15.67
CA ASN A 136 -2.97 -19.63 -15.69
C ASN A 136 -3.70 -18.71 -14.72
N LEU A 137 -5.03 -18.81 -14.68
CA LEU A 137 -5.90 -18.03 -13.80
C LEU A 137 -5.66 -18.34 -12.32
N ILE A 138 -5.68 -19.63 -11.94
CA ILE A 138 -5.44 -20.06 -10.54
C ILE A 138 -4.02 -19.68 -10.12
N SER A 139 -3.03 -19.91 -10.99
CA SER A 139 -1.63 -19.57 -10.71
C SER A 139 -1.42 -18.08 -10.48
N TYR A 140 -2.18 -17.22 -11.15
CA TYR A 140 -2.10 -15.77 -10.95
C TYR A 140 -2.76 -15.32 -9.64
N ILE A 141 -3.97 -15.81 -9.36
CA ILE A 141 -4.70 -15.49 -8.11
C ILE A 141 -3.85 -15.90 -6.90
N PHE A 142 -3.36 -17.14 -6.91
CA PHE A 142 -2.58 -17.76 -5.84
C PHE A 142 -1.06 -17.64 -6.06
N TYR A 143 -0.63 -16.59 -6.76
CA TYR A 143 0.79 -16.35 -7.01
C TYR A 143 1.52 -16.04 -5.69
N LEU A 144 2.31 -17.01 -5.20
CA LEU A 144 2.94 -17.01 -3.88
C LEU A 144 3.73 -15.72 -3.56
N PRO A 145 4.61 -15.17 -4.43
CA PRO A 145 5.34 -13.95 -4.14
C PRO A 145 4.48 -12.70 -3.85
N SER A 146 3.23 -12.70 -4.33
CA SER A 146 2.30 -11.57 -4.19
C SER A 146 1.24 -11.76 -3.10
N ILE A 147 1.12 -12.97 -2.53
CA ILE A 147 -0.12 -13.37 -1.85
C ILE A 147 -0.39 -12.60 -0.55
N LEU A 148 0.65 -12.26 0.22
CA LEU A 148 0.50 -11.61 1.53
C LEU A 148 0.52 -10.08 1.46
N VAL A 149 1.42 -9.49 0.67
CA VAL A 149 1.72 -8.03 0.75
C VAL A 149 1.78 -7.34 -0.60
N GLY A 150 1.62 -8.09 -1.70
CA GLY A 150 1.89 -7.60 -3.04
C GLY A 150 3.38 -7.34 -3.29
N PRO A 151 3.75 -6.71 -4.42
CA PRO A 151 2.86 -6.08 -5.39
C PRO A 151 1.96 -7.06 -6.16
N ALA A 152 0.88 -6.55 -6.75
CA ALA A 152 0.09 -7.27 -7.74
C ALA A 152 0.51 -6.82 -9.16
N PRO A 153 1.31 -7.62 -9.92
CA PRO A 153 1.60 -7.33 -11.32
C PRO A 153 0.33 -7.46 -12.17
N SER A 154 0.33 -6.92 -13.38
CA SER A 154 -0.76 -7.21 -14.34
C SER A 154 -0.76 -8.70 -14.73
N PHE A 155 -1.87 -9.19 -15.26
CA PHE A 155 -1.99 -10.60 -15.65
C PHE A 155 -1.06 -10.91 -16.83
N LYS A 156 -0.99 -10.02 -17.82
CA LYS A 156 -0.02 -10.11 -18.92
C LYS A 156 1.42 -10.12 -18.41
N GLY A 157 1.76 -9.20 -17.50
CA GLY A 157 3.09 -9.16 -16.89
C GLY A 157 3.42 -10.42 -16.10
N PHE A 158 2.39 -11.09 -15.55
CA PHE A 158 2.54 -12.39 -14.92
C PHE A 158 2.85 -13.52 -15.90
N ILE A 159 2.14 -13.58 -17.02
CA ILE A 159 2.35 -14.60 -18.06
C ILE A 159 3.71 -14.44 -18.74
N GLU A 160 4.09 -13.21 -19.07
CA GLU A 160 5.32 -12.87 -19.80
C GLU A 160 6.57 -12.77 -18.90
N ARG A 161 6.49 -13.27 -17.67
CA ARG A 161 7.57 -13.14 -16.69
C ARG A 161 8.85 -13.84 -17.15
N PRO A 162 10.03 -13.23 -16.91
CA PRO A 162 11.30 -13.78 -17.38
C PRO A 162 11.65 -15.10 -16.69
N LYS A 163 12.44 -15.93 -17.38
CA LYS A 163 12.99 -17.17 -16.79
C LYS A 163 14.00 -16.84 -15.70
N GLN A 164 14.02 -17.63 -14.64
CA GLN A 164 14.97 -17.46 -13.54
C GLN A 164 16.41 -17.72 -13.98
N THR A 165 17.35 -16.92 -13.47
CA THR A 165 18.80 -17.13 -13.64
C THR A 165 19.52 -17.06 -12.29
N LYS A 166 20.73 -17.64 -12.18
CA LYS A 166 21.55 -17.58 -10.93
C LYS A 166 21.82 -16.13 -10.48
N LYS A 167 21.96 -15.20 -11.43
CA LYS A 167 22.13 -13.76 -11.18
C LYS A 167 20.99 -13.19 -10.33
N TYR A 168 19.77 -13.69 -10.49
CA TYR A 168 18.60 -13.19 -9.76
C TYR A 168 18.56 -13.66 -8.32
N ILE A 169 19.21 -14.77 -7.98
CA ILE A 169 19.33 -15.24 -6.59
C ILE A 169 20.24 -14.30 -5.78
N LEU A 170 21.41 -13.95 -6.33
CA LEU A 170 22.33 -12.99 -5.67
C LEU A 170 21.69 -11.60 -5.54
N PHE A 171 20.98 -11.15 -6.57
CA PHE A 171 20.20 -9.92 -6.51
C PHE A 171 19.13 -9.98 -5.41
N SER A 172 18.37 -11.07 -5.33
CA SER A 172 17.36 -11.28 -4.29
C SER A 172 17.94 -11.18 -2.89
N LEU A 173 19.08 -11.83 -2.62
CA LEU A 173 19.75 -11.77 -1.31
C LEU A 173 20.15 -10.34 -0.93
N ARG A 174 20.69 -9.56 -1.88
CA ARG A 174 21.01 -8.15 -1.65
C ARG A 174 19.77 -7.33 -1.26
N VAL A 175 18.69 -7.49 -2.01
CA VAL A 175 17.42 -6.78 -1.74
C VAL A 175 16.80 -7.23 -0.41
N LEU A 176 16.92 -8.51 -0.06
CA LEU A 176 16.48 -9.03 1.24
C LEU A 176 17.23 -8.34 2.38
N MET A 177 18.56 -8.18 2.28
CA MET A 177 19.35 -7.47 3.29
C MET A 177 18.97 -5.99 3.40
N GLU A 178 18.73 -5.33 2.27
CA GLU A 178 18.21 -3.94 2.25
C GLU A 178 16.87 -3.83 3.01
N SER A 179 15.98 -4.81 2.85
CA SER A 179 14.70 -4.83 3.57
C SER A 179 14.90 -4.85 5.10
N PHE A 180 15.88 -5.60 5.60
CA PHE A 180 16.16 -5.69 7.04
C PHE A 180 16.71 -4.40 7.64
N ILE A 181 17.36 -3.55 6.85
CA ILE A 181 17.75 -2.20 7.30
C ILE A 181 16.50 -1.40 7.66
N PHE A 182 15.47 -1.42 6.80
CA PHE A 182 14.21 -0.73 7.08
C PHE A 182 13.44 -1.33 8.25
N MET A 183 13.50 -2.65 8.44
CA MET A 183 12.94 -3.32 9.61
C MET A 183 13.62 -2.83 10.89
N GLY A 184 14.96 -2.80 10.91
CA GLY A 184 15.75 -2.29 12.03
C GLY A 184 15.42 -0.82 12.35
N LEU A 185 15.38 0.05 11.33
CA LEU A 185 14.99 1.45 11.49
C LEU A 185 13.57 1.60 12.07
N HIS A 186 12.61 0.82 11.56
CA HIS A 186 11.24 0.83 12.07
C HIS A 186 11.20 0.48 13.57
N LEU A 187 11.86 -0.61 13.97
CA LEU A 187 11.88 -1.06 15.37
C LEU A 187 12.58 -0.07 16.29
N LEU A 188 13.73 0.46 15.88
CA LEU A 188 14.48 1.47 16.63
C LEU A 188 13.65 2.74 16.85
N ILE A 189 13.02 3.25 15.79
CA ILE A 189 12.22 4.47 15.89
C ILE A 189 10.95 4.22 16.71
N ARG A 190 10.20 3.14 16.45
CA ARG A 190 8.94 2.83 17.16
C ARG A 190 9.14 2.67 18.68
N SER A 191 10.30 2.16 19.11
CA SER A 191 10.61 2.06 20.55
C SER A 191 10.71 3.42 21.26
N LYS A 192 11.11 4.47 20.53
CA LYS A 192 11.34 5.82 21.07
C LYS A 192 10.21 6.78 20.73
N PHE A 193 9.63 6.67 19.55
CA PHE A 193 8.60 7.56 18.99
C PHE A 193 7.31 6.77 18.78
N SER A 194 6.33 6.99 19.66
CA SER A 194 5.03 6.32 19.63
C SER A 194 3.88 7.33 19.61
N VAL A 195 2.67 6.85 19.30
CA VAL A 195 1.45 7.67 19.31
C VAL A 195 1.19 8.22 20.71
N GLU A 196 1.36 7.39 21.74
CA GLU A 196 1.12 7.73 23.14
C GLU A 196 2.01 8.89 23.57
N LYS A 197 3.32 8.80 23.28
CA LYS A 197 4.26 9.88 23.54
C LYS A 197 3.91 11.15 22.78
N MET A 198 3.48 11.04 21.51
CA MET A 198 3.06 12.22 20.74
C MET A 198 1.84 12.92 21.37
N LEU A 199 0.90 12.17 21.95
CA LEU A 199 -0.28 12.72 22.62
C LEU A 199 0.09 13.44 23.92
N GLU A 200 1.10 12.98 24.65
CA GLU A 200 1.60 13.60 25.89
C GLU A 200 2.37 14.91 25.66
N MET A 201 2.76 15.23 24.42
CA MET A 201 3.58 16.39 24.08
C MET A 201 2.83 17.75 24.06
N GLN A 202 1.64 17.84 24.66
CA GLN A 202 0.81 19.06 24.68
C GLN A 202 1.54 20.29 25.26
N LYS A 203 2.41 20.10 26.26
CA LYS A 203 3.16 21.19 26.92
C LYS A 203 4.53 21.48 26.28
N SER A 204 4.93 20.73 25.26
CA SER A 204 6.20 20.93 24.56
C SER A 204 6.10 22.06 23.53
N ASN A 205 7.24 22.68 23.20
CA ASN A 205 7.26 23.72 22.16
C ASN A 205 7.00 23.15 20.76
N PHE A 206 6.57 24.02 19.84
CA PHE A 206 6.21 23.66 18.47
C PHE A 206 7.33 22.90 17.73
N PHE A 207 8.57 23.37 17.82
CA PHE A 207 9.69 22.78 17.08
C PHE A 207 9.96 21.33 17.52
N LYS A 208 9.91 21.06 18.83
CA LYS A 208 10.05 19.72 19.37
C LYS A 208 8.93 18.80 18.89
N ASN A 209 7.69 19.27 18.89
CA ASN A 209 6.53 18.50 18.43
C ASN A 209 6.58 18.22 16.93
N PHE A 210 7.01 19.21 16.14
CA PHE A 210 7.23 19.08 14.70
C PHE A 210 8.29 18.03 14.38
N LEU A 211 9.48 18.12 15.01
CA LEU A 211 10.56 17.16 14.77
C LEU A 211 10.16 15.75 15.22
N PHE A 212 9.47 15.63 16.34
CA PHE A 212 8.95 14.34 16.81
C PHE A 212 7.97 13.76 15.80
N LEU A 213 7.01 14.55 15.31
CA LEU A 213 6.05 14.09 14.30
C LEU A 213 6.75 13.61 13.03
N TYR A 214 7.79 14.32 12.58
CA TYR A 214 8.56 13.93 11.41
C TYR A 214 9.24 12.56 11.62
N VAL A 215 10.00 12.39 12.71
CA VAL A 215 10.72 11.14 13.00
C VAL A 215 9.73 9.99 13.22
N PHE A 216 8.65 10.24 13.95
CA PHE A 216 7.56 9.29 14.15
C PHE A 216 6.95 8.83 12.82
N SER A 217 6.60 9.77 11.94
CA SER A 217 6.01 9.48 10.63
C SER A 217 6.98 8.72 9.72
N PHE A 218 8.27 9.06 9.74
CA PHE A 218 9.31 8.33 9.02
C PHE A 218 9.42 6.88 9.52
N GLY A 219 9.50 6.67 10.85
CA GLY A 219 9.52 5.34 11.44
C GLY A 219 8.28 4.51 11.09
N PHE A 220 7.11 5.14 10.99
CA PHE A 220 5.90 4.47 10.51
C PHE A 220 6.01 4.04 9.04
N ARG A 221 6.57 4.89 8.16
CA ARG A 221 6.79 4.54 6.74
C ARG A 221 7.81 3.41 6.56
N CYS A 222 8.83 3.32 7.42
CA CYS A 222 9.86 2.27 7.37
C CYS A 222 9.28 0.84 7.38
N LYS A 223 8.12 0.58 8.03
CA LYS A 223 7.49 -0.75 7.97
C LYS A 223 7.03 -1.13 6.55
N TYR A 224 6.57 -0.15 5.77
CA TYR A 224 6.20 -0.34 4.38
C TYR A 224 7.44 -0.46 3.49
N TYR A 225 8.50 0.31 3.79
CA TYR A 225 9.79 0.16 3.11
C TYR A 225 10.36 -1.23 3.30
N PHE A 226 10.31 -1.77 4.52
CA PHE A 226 10.66 -3.15 4.80
C PHE A 226 9.84 -4.12 3.95
N VAL A 227 8.52 -4.13 4.14
CA VAL A 227 7.70 -5.23 3.63
C VAL A 227 7.62 -5.26 2.09
N TRP A 228 7.62 -4.09 1.44
CA TRP A 228 7.61 -4.01 -0.02
C TRP A 228 8.98 -4.23 -0.65
N THR A 229 10.07 -3.91 0.05
CA THR A 229 11.43 -4.29 -0.38
C THR A 229 11.65 -5.79 -0.19
N PHE A 230 11.15 -6.36 0.92
CA PHE A 230 11.13 -7.80 1.14
C PHE A 230 10.38 -8.51 0.02
N ALA A 231 9.18 -8.06 -0.32
CA ALA A 231 8.42 -8.63 -1.43
C ALA A 231 9.19 -8.55 -2.75
N HIS A 232 9.89 -7.45 -3.03
CA HIS A 232 10.74 -7.32 -4.21
C HIS A 232 11.85 -8.38 -4.25
N SER A 233 12.40 -8.78 -3.10
CA SER A 233 13.34 -9.90 -3.03
C SER A 233 12.67 -11.23 -3.44
N VAL A 234 11.47 -11.53 -2.92
CA VAL A 234 10.72 -12.76 -3.28
C VAL A 234 10.38 -12.78 -4.77
N PHE A 235 9.93 -11.65 -5.33
CA PHE A 235 9.67 -11.47 -6.76
C PHE A 235 10.92 -11.69 -7.61
N SER A 236 12.08 -11.26 -7.12
CA SER A 236 13.36 -11.44 -7.82
C SER A 236 13.74 -12.91 -7.94
N LEU A 237 13.41 -13.76 -6.96
CA LEU A 237 13.58 -15.21 -7.08
C LEU A 237 12.78 -15.81 -8.24
N ASP A 238 11.63 -15.22 -8.59
CA ASP A 238 10.80 -15.62 -9.72
C ASP A 238 11.16 -14.92 -11.04
N GLY A 239 12.19 -14.06 -11.05
CA GLY A 239 12.73 -13.40 -12.24
C GLY A 239 12.43 -11.89 -12.33
N TYR A 240 11.60 -11.36 -11.45
CA TYR A 240 11.19 -9.96 -11.51
C TYR A 240 12.18 -9.01 -10.82
N THR A 241 13.28 -8.68 -11.50
CA THR A 241 14.25 -7.73 -10.94
C THR A 241 13.74 -6.28 -10.91
N ASN A 242 12.76 -5.94 -11.75
CA ASN A 242 12.26 -4.57 -11.89
C ASN A 242 10.86 -4.34 -11.27
N GLN A 243 10.29 -5.36 -10.61
CA GLN A 243 8.96 -5.27 -9.99
C GLN A 243 9.05 -4.70 -8.57
N LYS A 244 9.36 -3.41 -8.47
CA LYS A 244 9.36 -2.67 -7.20
C LYS A 244 7.97 -2.14 -6.89
N ASN A 245 7.57 -2.21 -5.62
CA ASN A 245 6.37 -1.53 -5.13
C ASN A 245 6.69 -0.22 -4.37
N ILE A 246 7.98 0.07 -4.17
CA ILE A 246 8.44 1.20 -3.38
C ILE A 246 9.82 1.69 -3.85
N PHE A 247 10.03 3.01 -3.79
CA PHE A 247 11.35 3.64 -3.88
C PHE A 247 11.54 4.55 -2.66
N PRO A 248 12.10 4.04 -1.53
CA PRO A 248 12.12 4.76 -0.25
C PRO A 248 12.76 6.15 -0.34
N LEU A 249 13.94 6.26 -0.97
CA LEU A 249 14.61 7.54 -1.15
C LEU A 249 13.80 8.50 -2.01
N SER A 250 13.16 8.00 -3.07
CA SER A 250 12.30 8.85 -3.92
C SER A 250 11.06 9.34 -3.16
N VAL A 251 10.54 8.57 -2.20
CA VAL A 251 9.45 9.02 -1.32
C VAL A 251 9.94 10.14 -0.40
N GLU A 252 11.04 9.93 0.33
CA GLU A 252 11.55 10.89 1.32
C GLU A 252 12.11 12.17 0.67
N PHE A 253 12.67 12.07 -0.53
CA PHE A 253 13.31 13.18 -1.25
C PHE A 253 12.46 13.78 -2.37
N SER A 254 11.16 13.49 -2.42
CA SER A 254 10.25 14.08 -3.40
C SER A 254 9.97 15.56 -3.15
N THR A 255 9.93 16.35 -4.23
CA THR A 255 9.64 17.79 -4.19
C THR A 255 8.20 18.14 -4.56
N ASN A 256 7.38 17.14 -4.87
CA ASN A 256 5.96 17.29 -5.18
C ASN A 256 5.18 15.98 -4.87
N ILE A 257 3.85 16.07 -4.84
CA ILE A 257 2.97 14.93 -4.51
C ILE A 257 3.09 13.81 -5.54
N LYS A 258 3.23 14.13 -6.84
CA LYS A 258 3.36 13.13 -7.89
C LYS A 258 4.60 12.25 -7.69
N GLY A 259 5.73 12.84 -7.27
CA GLY A 259 6.94 12.09 -6.94
C GLY A 259 6.72 11.09 -5.80
N VAL A 260 5.97 11.48 -4.77
CA VAL A 260 5.60 10.61 -3.65
C VAL A 260 4.71 9.47 -4.14
N THR A 261 3.61 9.77 -4.87
CA THR A 261 2.65 8.76 -5.33
C THR A 261 3.26 7.81 -6.37
N ASP A 262 4.13 8.30 -7.26
CA ASP A 262 4.83 7.45 -8.24
C ASP A 262 5.86 6.51 -7.60
N SER A 263 6.28 6.80 -6.36
CA SER A 263 7.30 6.06 -5.62
C SER A 263 6.74 5.21 -4.49
N TRP A 264 5.51 5.48 -4.04
CA TRP A 264 4.83 4.78 -2.95
C TRP A 264 3.75 3.84 -3.46
N ASN A 265 3.74 2.58 -3.04
CA ASN A 265 2.73 1.59 -3.43
C ASN A 265 2.48 1.54 -4.96
N ILE A 266 3.57 1.42 -5.71
CA ILE A 266 3.64 1.71 -7.16
C ILE A 266 2.61 0.91 -7.96
N CYS A 267 2.40 -0.38 -7.65
CA CYS A 267 1.47 -1.22 -8.39
C CYS A 267 0.00 -0.85 -8.13
N THR A 268 -0.31 -0.45 -6.89
CA THR A 268 -1.63 0.10 -6.55
C THR A 268 -1.85 1.43 -7.25
N ASN A 269 -0.86 2.32 -7.28
CA ASN A 269 -0.94 3.58 -8.03
C ASN A 269 -1.14 3.36 -9.55
N LYS A 270 -0.47 2.36 -10.15
CA LYS A 270 -0.72 1.97 -11.55
C LYS A 270 -2.14 1.48 -11.77
N TRP A 271 -2.64 0.59 -10.90
CA TRP A 271 -4.03 0.12 -10.98
C TRP A 271 -5.04 1.25 -10.85
N LEU A 272 -4.90 2.11 -9.83
CA LEU A 272 -5.76 3.27 -9.63
C LEU A 272 -5.73 4.23 -10.83
N LYS A 273 -4.54 4.44 -11.41
CA LYS A 273 -4.39 5.25 -12.62
C LYS A 273 -5.15 4.63 -13.80
N ASP A 274 -4.99 3.34 -14.04
CA ASP A 274 -5.65 2.63 -15.13
C ASP A 274 -7.16 2.51 -14.94
N CYS A 275 -7.60 2.25 -13.71
CA CYS A 275 -8.99 1.96 -13.36
C CYS A 275 -9.83 3.22 -13.14
N VAL A 276 -9.24 4.30 -12.65
CA VAL A 276 -10.00 5.50 -12.23
C VAL A 276 -9.51 6.74 -12.95
N PHE A 277 -8.23 7.08 -12.83
CA PHE A 277 -7.71 8.35 -13.35
C PHE A 277 -7.82 8.46 -14.88
N VAL A 278 -7.30 7.48 -15.62
CA VAL A 278 -7.27 7.51 -17.10
C VAL A 278 -8.68 7.55 -17.72
N PRO A 279 -9.66 6.77 -17.23
CA PRO A 279 -11.04 6.89 -17.70
C PRO A 279 -11.69 8.26 -17.42
N LEU A 280 -11.31 8.94 -16.33
CA LEU A 280 -11.97 10.18 -15.90
C LEU A 280 -11.23 11.47 -16.28
N LYS A 281 -9.93 11.41 -16.60
CA LYS A 281 -9.09 12.61 -16.85
C LYS A 281 -9.57 13.48 -18.01
N GLY A 282 -10.33 12.91 -18.95
CA GLY A 282 -10.90 13.64 -20.09
C GLY A 282 -11.98 14.65 -19.69
N TYR A 283 -12.65 14.43 -18.54
CA TYR A 283 -13.65 15.36 -18.01
C TYR A 283 -13.01 16.48 -17.20
N SER A 284 -12.12 16.12 -16.27
CA SER A 284 -11.31 17.09 -15.50
C SER A 284 -10.16 16.34 -14.83
N ILE A 285 -8.93 16.83 -15.00
CA ILE A 285 -7.74 16.26 -14.38
C ILE A 285 -7.84 16.30 -12.84
N PHE A 286 -8.35 17.39 -12.29
CA PHE A 286 -8.50 17.56 -10.85
C PHE A 286 -9.57 16.60 -10.30
N MET A 287 -10.76 16.54 -10.92
CA MET A 287 -11.82 15.63 -10.48
C MET A 287 -11.42 14.16 -10.64
N ALA A 288 -10.70 13.81 -11.71
CA ALA A 288 -10.14 12.48 -11.88
C ALA A 288 -9.13 12.12 -10.78
N SER A 289 -8.27 13.07 -10.39
CA SER A 289 -7.36 12.89 -9.26
C SER A 289 -8.13 12.68 -7.96
N LEU A 290 -9.12 13.52 -7.67
CA LEU A 290 -9.93 13.43 -6.44
C LEU A 290 -10.70 12.10 -6.37
N ALA A 291 -11.31 11.68 -7.47
CA ALA A 291 -11.95 10.37 -7.59
C ALA A 291 -10.96 9.21 -7.36
N THR A 292 -9.73 9.35 -7.85
CA THR A 292 -8.67 8.35 -7.64
C THR A 292 -8.30 8.22 -6.16
N PHE A 293 -8.13 9.34 -5.45
CA PHE A 293 -7.89 9.35 -4.01
C PHE A 293 -9.09 8.83 -3.21
N PHE A 294 -10.31 9.16 -3.64
CA PHE A 294 -11.54 8.66 -3.02
C PHE A 294 -11.66 7.14 -3.13
N VAL A 295 -11.46 6.57 -4.33
CA VAL A 295 -11.44 5.12 -4.53
C VAL A 295 -10.29 4.47 -3.74
N SER A 296 -9.12 5.12 -3.65
CA SER A 296 -8.04 4.64 -2.79
C SER A 296 -8.45 4.58 -1.32
N ALA A 297 -9.19 5.57 -0.81
CA ALA A 297 -9.69 5.56 0.57
C ALA A 297 -10.65 4.40 0.81
N ILE A 298 -11.65 4.23 -0.08
CA ILE A 298 -12.61 3.12 -0.01
C ILE A 298 -11.91 1.77 -0.04
N TRP A 299 -10.89 1.61 -0.89
CA TRP A 299 -10.12 0.37 -0.97
C TRP A 299 -9.38 0.02 0.33
N HIS A 300 -9.02 1.03 1.15
CA HIS A 300 -8.49 0.78 2.49
C HIS A 300 -9.58 0.43 3.51
N GLY A 301 -10.76 1.06 3.41
CA GLY A 301 -11.93 0.74 4.22
C GLY A 301 -12.84 1.94 4.46
N LEU A 302 -13.85 1.77 5.31
CA LEU A 302 -14.84 2.83 5.64
C LEU A 302 -14.45 3.70 6.85
N ASN A 303 -13.25 3.56 7.39
CA ASN A 303 -12.79 4.44 8.48
C ASN A 303 -12.54 5.86 7.93
N TRP A 304 -13.12 6.87 8.58
CA TRP A 304 -13.00 8.28 8.21
C TRP A 304 -11.56 8.78 8.10
N CYS A 305 -10.63 8.23 8.86
CA CYS A 305 -9.22 8.57 8.76
C CYS A 305 -8.61 8.26 7.39
N TYR A 306 -9.11 7.23 6.67
CA TYR A 306 -8.68 6.97 5.31
C TYR A 306 -9.08 8.11 4.38
N PHE A 307 -10.35 8.51 4.41
CA PHE A 307 -10.84 9.62 3.61
C PHE A 307 -10.11 10.92 3.93
N LEU A 308 -9.88 11.19 5.21
CA LEU A 308 -9.16 12.37 5.67
C LEU A 308 -7.75 12.42 5.07
N MET A 309 -6.95 11.34 5.15
CA MET A 309 -5.62 11.33 4.54
C MET A 309 -5.70 11.47 3.01
N PHE A 310 -6.41 10.58 2.32
CA PHE A 310 -6.34 10.48 0.86
C PHE A 310 -6.94 11.71 0.19
N LEU A 311 -8.09 12.20 0.65
CA LEU A 311 -8.70 13.40 0.08
C LEU A 311 -7.87 14.64 0.40
N SER A 312 -7.25 14.75 1.58
CA SER A 312 -6.29 15.83 1.84
C SER A 312 -5.20 15.85 0.78
N PHE A 313 -4.52 14.73 0.50
CA PHE A 313 -3.50 14.67 -0.55
C PHE A 313 -4.03 15.05 -1.94
N GLY A 314 -5.25 14.64 -2.29
CA GLY A 314 -5.88 15.04 -3.56
C GLY A 314 -6.16 16.54 -3.66
N LEU A 315 -6.73 17.13 -2.60
CA LEU A 315 -7.11 18.54 -2.54
C LEU A 315 -5.90 19.48 -2.57
N ILE A 316 -4.77 19.08 -1.99
CA ILE A 316 -3.59 19.96 -1.91
C ILE A 316 -2.73 20.03 -3.17
N ILE A 317 -2.97 19.15 -4.17
CA ILE A 317 -2.23 19.14 -5.44
C ILE A 317 -2.12 20.51 -6.13
N PRO A 318 -3.22 21.24 -6.38
CA PRO A 318 -3.15 22.56 -7.02
C PRO A 318 -2.30 23.55 -6.22
N PHE A 319 -2.43 23.58 -4.89
CA PHE A 319 -1.66 24.48 -4.03
C PHE A 319 -0.17 24.18 -4.06
N ILE A 320 0.23 22.91 -3.93
CA ILE A 320 1.64 22.50 -4.01
C ILE A 320 2.21 22.83 -5.39
N ARG A 321 1.45 22.60 -6.47
CA ARG A 321 1.89 22.95 -7.83
C ARG A 321 2.09 24.45 -7.99
N ASN A 322 1.21 25.26 -7.40
CA ASN A 322 1.33 26.72 -7.43
C ASN A 322 2.55 27.21 -6.65
N ASN A 323 2.74 26.71 -5.42
CA ASN A 323 3.91 27.04 -4.59
C ASN A 323 5.22 26.76 -5.33
N ILE A 324 5.34 25.60 -5.99
CA ILE A 324 6.53 25.26 -6.78
C ILE A 324 6.77 26.28 -7.91
N ARG A 325 5.70 26.76 -8.58
CA ARG A 325 5.83 27.80 -9.62
C ARG A 325 6.31 29.12 -9.02
N ILE A 326 5.76 29.53 -7.89
CA ILE A 326 6.18 30.75 -7.18
C ILE A 326 7.64 30.63 -6.74
N TYR A 327 8.02 29.53 -6.10
CA TYR A 327 9.39 29.30 -5.64
C TYR A 327 10.39 29.35 -6.80
N LYS A 328 10.08 28.75 -7.94
CA LYS A 328 10.93 28.82 -9.14
C LYS A 328 11.06 30.23 -9.71
N LYS A 329 10.08 31.11 -9.49
CA LYS A 329 10.11 32.49 -9.97
C LYS A 329 11.05 33.37 -9.12
N TYR A 330 11.14 33.12 -7.82
CA TYR A 330 11.83 34.00 -6.88
C TYR A 330 13.11 33.42 -6.26
N LEU A 331 13.33 32.11 -6.35
CA LEU A 331 14.47 31.41 -5.77
C LEU A 331 15.33 30.78 -6.86
N ASN A 332 16.63 30.67 -6.63
CA ASN A 332 17.49 29.85 -7.48
C ASN A 332 17.14 28.35 -7.34
N ASP A 333 17.58 27.54 -8.30
CA ASP A 333 17.20 26.13 -8.40
C ASP A 333 17.55 25.30 -7.15
N SER A 334 18.73 25.52 -6.56
CA SER A 334 19.18 24.79 -5.37
C SER A 334 18.32 25.10 -4.15
N ILE A 335 18.04 26.38 -3.89
CA ILE A 335 17.18 26.81 -2.79
C ILE A 335 15.73 26.37 -3.04
N CYS A 336 15.23 26.54 -4.27
CA CYS A 336 13.88 26.09 -4.64
C CYS A 336 13.72 24.59 -4.37
N LYS A 337 14.69 23.77 -4.76
CA LYS A 337 14.67 22.31 -4.51
C LYS A 337 14.63 21.99 -3.02
N PHE A 338 15.45 22.67 -2.21
CA PHE A 338 15.47 22.48 -0.75
C PHE A 338 14.14 22.90 -0.11
N VAL A 339 13.56 24.03 -0.50
CA VAL A 339 12.26 24.50 0.01
C VAL A 339 11.15 23.53 -0.38
N CYS A 340 11.11 23.05 -1.62
CA CYS A 340 10.12 22.08 -2.06
C CYS A 340 10.27 20.74 -1.31
N LEU A 341 11.51 20.32 -1.04
CA LEU A 341 11.78 19.12 -0.24
C LEU A 341 11.24 19.28 1.18
N PHE A 342 11.60 20.37 1.87
CA PHE A 342 11.14 20.64 3.23
C PHE A 342 9.60 20.75 3.30
N GLN A 343 8.99 21.42 2.33
CA GLN A 343 7.54 21.49 2.19
C GLN A 343 6.92 20.09 2.11
N MET A 344 7.41 19.23 1.21
CA MET A 344 6.87 17.88 1.06
C MET A 344 7.10 17.01 2.30
N MET A 345 8.28 17.11 2.92
CA MET A 345 8.62 16.43 4.16
C MET A 345 7.60 16.74 5.28
N ALA A 346 7.29 18.02 5.47
CA ALA A 346 6.34 18.50 6.46
C ALA A 346 4.90 18.06 6.14
N ILE A 347 4.48 18.18 4.88
CA ILE A 347 3.13 17.87 4.40
C ILE A 347 2.84 16.37 4.46
N VAL A 348 3.76 15.52 4.01
CA VAL A 348 3.60 14.07 4.07
C VAL A 348 3.48 13.61 5.51
N SER A 349 4.32 14.14 6.41
CA SER A 349 4.27 13.77 7.84
C SER A 349 2.97 14.21 8.51
N TYR A 350 2.46 15.41 8.17
CA TYR A 350 1.23 15.94 8.73
C TYR A 350 -0.02 15.19 8.27
N PHE A 351 -0.21 15.07 6.95
CA PHE A 351 -1.44 14.51 6.39
C PHE A 351 -1.49 12.98 6.42
N SER A 352 -0.38 12.32 6.75
CA SER A 352 -0.38 10.87 7.02
C SER A 352 -0.89 10.51 8.42
N VAL A 353 -0.97 11.47 9.37
CA VAL A 353 -1.40 11.21 10.76
C VAL A 353 -2.72 10.43 10.85
N PRO A 354 -3.80 10.79 10.12
CA PRO A 354 -5.05 10.03 10.18
C PRO A 354 -4.85 8.55 9.85
N PHE A 355 -4.07 8.25 8.82
CA PHE A 355 -3.79 6.87 8.41
C PHE A 355 -2.90 6.12 9.41
N ILE A 356 -2.06 6.85 10.14
CA ILE A 356 -1.19 6.28 11.18
C ILE A 356 -2.01 5.87 12.41
N THR A 357 -2.92 6.74 12.85
CA THR A 357 -3.69 6.56 14.10
C THR A 357 -4.95 5.70 13.90
N LEU A 358 -5.60 5.80 12.74
CA LEU A 358 -6.93 5.23 12.45
C LEU A 358 -8.01 5.61 13.47
N ASP A 359 -7.80 6.74 14.16
CA ASP A 359 -8.62 7.26 15.26
C ASP A 359 -8.68 8.78 15.12
N LEU A 360 -9.89 9.33 14.99
CA LEU A 360 -10.08 10.76 14.74
C LEU A 360 -9.66 11.61 15.94
N ASP A 361 -9.98 11.20 17.16
CA ASP A 361 -9.67 11.99 18.37
C ASP A 361 -8.16 12.07 18.59
N LYS A 362 -7.45 10.96 18.39
CA LYS A 362 -5.98 10.95 18.41
C LYS A 362 -5.40 11.79 17.28
N THR A 363 -6.00 11.74 16.09
CA THR A 363 -5.58 12.55 14.94
C THR A 363 -5.66 14.05 15.25
N PHE A 364 -6.81 14.52 15.73
CA PHE A 364 -7.03 15.92 16.08
C PHE A 364 -6.14 16.37 17.24
N SER A 365 -5.95 15.50 18.24
CA SER A 365 -5.03 15.76 19.36
C SER A 365 -3.58 15.94 18.89
N ILE A 366 -3.10 15.08 18.00
CA ILE A 366 -1.75 15.20 17.42
C ILE A 366 -1.63 16.48 16.58
N TRP A 367 -2.63 16.78 15.74
CA TRP A 367 -2.64 18.01 14.96
C TRP A 367 -2.67 19.27 15.81
N LYS A 368 -3.39 19.25 16.94
CA LYS A 368 -3.37 20.33 17.94
C LYS A 368 -1.98 20.52 18.54
N ASN A 369 -1.27 19.43 18.88
CA ASN A 369 0.08 19.50 19.43
C ASN A 369 1.09 20.12 18.45
N VAL A 370 0.81 20.12 17.16
CA VAL A 370 1.62 20.79 16.14
C VAL A 370 0.92 22.01 15.54
N ASN A 371 0.02 22.64 16.31
CA ASN A 371 -0.68 23.89 15.96
C ASN A 371 -1.35 23.88 14.58
N PHE A 372 -1.83 22.73 14.13
CA PHE A 372 -2.47 22.55 12.82
C PHE A 372 -1.65 23.08 11.62
N TYR A 373 -0.30 23.03 11.68
CA TYR A 373 0.55 23.67 10.67
C TYR A 373 0.24 23.27 9.22
N GLY A 374 -0.20 22.04 8.97
CA GLY A 374 -0.55 21.60 7.62
C GLY A 374 -1.80 22.30 7.06
N HIS A 375 -2.81 22.56 7.90
CA HIS A 375 -3.99 23.32 7.49
C HIS A 375 -3.66 24.80 7.30
N ILE A 376 -2.87 25.38 8.22
CA ILE A 376 -2.37 26.76 8.08
C ILE A 376 -1.59 26.92 6.77
N PHE A 377 -0.72 25.97 6.45
CA PHE A 377 0.02 25.95 5.19
C PHE A 377 -0.91 25.93 3.97
N VAL A 378 -1.97 25.11 3.99
CA VAL A 378 -2.94 25.05 2.88
C VAL A 378 -3.67 26.38 2.71
N LEU A 379 -4.09 27.01 3.82
CA LEU A 379 -4.73 28.32 3.79
C LEU A 379 -3.81 29.39 3.18
N LEU A 380 -2.56 29.48 3.65
CA LEU A 380 -1.57 30.42 3.11
C LEU A 380 -1.25 30.16 1.63
N SER A 381 -1.16 28.89 1.22
CA SER A 381 -0.95 28.53 -0.18
C SER A 381 -2.14 28.89 -1.06
N GLY A 382 -3.36 28.80 -0.53
CA GLY A 382 -4.58 29.26 -1.18
C GLY A 382 -4.57 30.77 -1.41
N PHE A 383 -4.24 31.57 -0.40
CA PHE A 383 -4.05 33.01 -0.57
C PHE A 383 -2.97 33.33 -1.60
N GLY A 384 -1.83 32.65 -1.53
CA GLY A 384 -0.74 32.82 -2.50
C GLY A 384 -1.17 32.49 -3.94
N MET A 385 -2.08 31.54 -4.13
CA MET A 385 -2.65 31.18 -5.43
C MET A 385 -3.66 32.20 -5.96
N LEU A 386 -4.40 32.89 -5.08
CA LEU A 386 -5.31 33.96 -5.49
C LEU A 386 -4.57 35.25 -5.88
N LEU A 387 -3.37 35.46 -5.35
CA LEU A 387 -2.54 36.64 -5.58
C LEU A 387 -1.53 36.48 -6.73
N SER A 388 -1.36 35.26 -7.27
CA SER A 388 -0.40 34.91 -8.33
C SER A 388 -1.08 34.76 -9.68
#